data_AF-A0A9D1QRI9-F1
#
_entry.id   AF-A0A9D1QRI9-F1
#
_cell.length_a   1.000
_cell.length_b   1.000
_cell.length_c   1.000
_cell.angle_alpha   90.00
_cell.angle_beta   90.00
_cell.angle_gamma   90.00
#
_symmetry.space_group_name_H-M   'P 1'
#
loop_
_entity.id
_entity.type
_entity.pdbx_description
1 polymer ?
#
loop_
_entity_poly.entity_id
_entity_poly.type
_entity_poly.pdbx_seq_one_letter_code
_entity_poly.pdbx_strand_id
1 'polypeptide(L)'
;MTSFNQTFRATIHPKLRTVNAFLFFNLLAVILTMLYAIWENGFTNLEMIGPVVLWGGLFCLAAFVRVTLKSERVLVSDTYRLLPVSEWVLYLANLATSFVALVYMGLVQLVLLVIGSAMNGSAVRAWIRQYMNLNLTAADWHQFQVYGLSICGYAIAILLWSWVFITLIHFATDAISAFIPGSSQRIVKGILAVLLTWGVIAFLNWVGALAGKLIRLISNVGTFNMAFNFVTIIAAIVVVSLLNVYLMKHWVEARY
;
A
#
# COMPACT_ATOMS: atom_id res chain seq x y z
N MET A 1 16.25 26.74 -3.39
CA MET A 1 15.33 25.60 -3.59
C MET A 1 15.73 24.49 -2.66
N THR A 2 14.81 23.94 -1.87
CA THR A 2 15.10 22.80 -0.99
C THR A 2 15.30 21.52 -1.79
N SER A 3 16.25 20.69 -1.37
CA SER A 3 16.56 19.43 -2.07
C SER A 3 15.55 18.33 -1.74
N PHE A 4 15.42 17.32 -2.61
CA PHE A 4 14.56 16.14 -2.38
C PHE A 4 14.80 15.50 -1.00
N ASN A 5 16.06 15.40 -0.56
CA ASN A 5 16.43 14.80 0.72
C ASN A 5 15.86 15.57 1.92
N GLN A 6 15.85 16.90 1.86
CA GLN A 6 15.28 17.73 2.93
C GLN A 6 13.75 17.56 3.00
N THR A 7 13.07 17.56 1.86
CA THR A 7 11.61 17.32 1.77
C THR A 7 11.24 15.91 2.21
N PHE A 8 12.04 14.91 1.84
CA PHE A 8 11.88 13.52 2.26
C PHE A 8 11.98 13.39 3.79
N ARG A 9 13.03 13.97 4.39
CA ARG A 9 13.19 13.96 5.86
C ARG A 9 12.04 14.66 6.58
N ALA A 10 11.58 15.80 6.06
CA ALA A 10 10.45 16.53 6.65
C ALA A 10 9.14 15.71 6.62
N THR A 11 8.90 14.97 5.55
CA THR A 11 7.64 14.23 5.34
C THR A 11 7.65 12.80 5.93
N ILE A 12 8.82 12.18 6.12
CA ILE A 12 8.92 10.80 6.63
C ILE A 12 8.67 10.69 8.13
N HIS A 13 9.18 11.63 8.94
CA HIS A 13 9.06 11.59 10.40
C HIS A 13 7.61 11.44 10.92
N PRO A 14 6.64 12.25 10.45
CA PRO A 14 5.26 12.11 10.93
C PRO A 14 4.63 10.77 10.49
N LYS A 15 5.03 10.19 9.35
CA LYS A 15 4.53 8.89 8.88
C LYS A 15 5.13 7.74 9.70
N LEU A 16 6.44 7.75 9.93
CA LEU A 16 7.12 6.75 10.76
C LEU A 16 6.62 6.75 12.21
N ARG A 17 6.36 7.91 12.80
CA ARG A 17 5.76 7.97 14.14
C ARG A 17 4.41 7.25 14.20
N THR A 18 3.60 7.37 13.15
CA THR A 18 2.31 6.67 13.06
C THR A 18 2.50 5.17 12.87
N VAL A 19 3.40 4.76 11.99
CA VAL A 19 3.71 3.34 11.78
C VAL A 19 4.26 2.70 13.05
N ASN A 20 5.17 3.37 13.76
CA ASN A 20 5.71 2.91 15.05
C ASN A 20 4.63 2.73 16.10
N ALA A 21 3.65 3.64 16.18
CA ALA A 21 2.53 3.49 17.10
C ALA A 21 1.69 2.23 16.77
N PHE A 22 1.41 1.98 15.49
CA PHE A 22 0.70 0.75 15.09
C PHE A 22 1.51 -0.51 15.32
N LEU A 23 2.83 -0.47 15.07
CA LEU A 23 3.72 -1.60 15.39
C LEU A 23 3.72 -1.90 16.89
N PHE A 24 3.74 -0.88 17.74
CA PHE A 24 3.64 -1.05 19.18
C PHE A 24 2.33 -1.76 19.58
N PHE A 25 1.18 -1.30 19.07
CA PHE A 25 -0.11 -1.94 19.34
C PHE A 25 -0.21 -3.36 18.75
N ASN A 26 0.39 -3.59 17.57
CA ASN A 26 0.49 -4.91 16.96
C ASN A 26 1.26 -5.88 17.86
N LEU A 27 2.46 -5.48 18.30
CA LEU A 27 3.28 -6.27 19.23
C LEU A 27 2.53 -6.55 20.52
N LEU A 28 1.85 -5.55 21.07
CA LEU A 28 1.07 -5.70 22.30
C LEU A 28 -0.07 -6.70 22.11
N ALA A 29 -0.83 -6.62 21.01
CA ALA A 29 -1.92 -7.55 20.72
C ALA A 29 -1.42 -8.99 20.50
N VAL A 30 -0.29 -9.15 19.81
CA VAL A 30 0.38 -10.44 19.64
C VAL A 30 0.82 -11.01 21.00
N ILE A 31 1.46 -10.21 21.85
CA ILE A 31 1.90 -10.67 23.18
C ILE A 31 0.69 -11.05 24.05
N LEU A 32 -0.38 -10.24 24.09
CA LEU A 32 -1.57 -10.55 24.87
C LEU A 32 -2.24 -11.85 24.42
N THR A 33 -2.34 -12.07 23.10
CA THR A 33 -2.91 -13.31 22.56
C THR A 33 -2.02 -14.52 22.83
N MET A 34 -0.69 -14.36 22.82
CA MET A 34 0.23 -15.42 23.26
C MET A 34 0.09 -15.73 24.75
N LEU A 35 0.01 -14.72 25.62
CA LEU A 35 -0.17 -14.94 27.07
C LEU A 35 -1.47 -15.68 27.36
N TYR A 36 -2.55 -15.32 26.66
CA TYR A 36 -3.82 -16.04 26.73
C TYR A 36 -3.69 -17.49 26.24
N ALA A 37 -3.02 -17.72 25.10
CA ALA A 37 -2.80 -19.07 24.57
C ALA A 37 -1.94 -19.95 25.50
N ILE A 38 -0.94 -19.38 26.17
CA ILE A 38 -0.14 -20.09 27.20
C ILE A 38 -1.02 -20.51 28.36
N TRP A 39 -1.94 -19.63 28.80
CA TRP A 39 -2.82 -19.90 29.92
C TRP A 39 -3.84 -21.02 29.61
N GLU A 40 -4.38 -21.05 28.39
CA GLU A 40 -5.39 -22.04 27.97
C GLU A 40 -4.77 -23.39 27.57
N ASN A 41 -3.69 -23.38 26.77
CA ASN A 41 -3.17 -24.57 26.10
C ASN A 41 -1.78 -25.04 26.60
N GLY A 42 -1.16 -24.29 27.51
CA GLY A 42 0.20 -24.52 27.99
C GLY A 42 1.28 -24.21 26.95
N PHE A 43 2.55 -24.19 27.39
CA PHE A 43 3.69 -23.85 26.52
C PHE A 43 3.93 -24.83 25.36
N THR A 44 3.49 -26.09 25.51
CA THR A 44 3.75 -27.16 24.54
C THR A 44 2.94 -27.05 23.25
N ASN A 45 1.79 -26.36 23.27
CA ASN A 45 0.91 -26.20 22.11
C ASN A 45 0.82 -24.75 21.61
N LEU A 46 1.86 -23.94 21.87
CA LEU A 46 1.85 -22.53 21.49
C LEU A 46 1.89 -22.36 19.95
N GLU A 47 0.78 -21.90 19.37
CA GLU A 47 0.73 -21.48 17.97
C GLU A 47 1.00 -19.97 17.86
N MET A 48 2.12 -19.61 17.24
CA MET A 48 2.55 -18.21 17.16
C MET A 48 2.16 -17.51 15.86
N ILE A 49 1.90 -18.27 14.80
CA ILE A 49 1.78 -17.76 13.42
C ILE A 49 0.42 -17.11 13.22
N GLY A 50 -0.67 -17.79 13.59
CA GLY A 50 -2.03 -17.28 13.47
C GLY A 50 -2.19 -15.87 14.06
N PRO A 51 -1.84 -15.65 15.34
CA PRO A 51 -1.93 -14.33 15.96
C PRO A 51 -1.07 -13.26 15.27
N VAL A 52 0.17 -13.60 14.89
CA VAL A 52 1.07 -12.68 14.19
C VAL A 52 0.50 -12.25 12.84
N VAL A 53 -0.01 -13.20 12.05
CA VAL A 53 -0.61 -12.90 10.73
C VAL A 53 -1.90 -12.11 10.86
N LEU A 54 -2.77 -12.48 11.80
CA LEU A 54 -4.06 -11.82 12.00
C LEU A 54 -3.90 -10.37 12.47
N TRP A 55 -3.15 -10.15 13.56
CA TRP A 55 -2.91 -8.80 14.06
C TRP A 55 -2.04 -7.99 13.09
N GLY A 56 -1.02 -8.61 12.51
CA GLY A 56 -0.19 -7.99 11.50
C GLY A 56 -0.98 -7.48 10.30
N GLY A 57 -1.91 -8.30 9.79
CA GLY A 57 -2.79 -7.91 8.69
C GLY A 57 -3.70 -6.72 9.05
N LEU A 58 -4.38 -6.79 10.19
CA LEU A 58 -5.27 -5.72 10.66
C LEU A 58 -4.53 -4.40 10.88
N PHE A 59 -3.39 -4.44 11.58
CA PHE A 59 -2.60 -3.25 11.83
C PHE A 59 -1.95 -2.72 10.55
N CYS A 60 -1.54 -3.58 9.63
CA CYS A 60 -1.01 -3.16 8.33
C CYS A 60 -2.07 -2.43 7.50
N LEU A 61 -3.32 -2.90 7.50
CA LEU A 61 -4.43 -2.20 6.85
C LEU A 61 -4.72 -0.84 7.53
N ALA A 62 -4.77 -0.80 8.86
CA ALA A 62 -4.97 0.44 9.60
C ALA A 62 -3.85 1.47 9.35
N ALA A 63 -2.60 1.00 9.31
CA ALA A 63 -1.44 1.82 8.99
C ALA A 63 -1.49 2.31 7.53
N PHE A 64 -1.85 1.45 6.57
CA PHE A 64 -2.05 1.85 5.18
C PHE A 64 -3.04 3.01 5.06
N VAL A 65 -4.24 2.89 5.66
CA VAL A 65 -5.25 3.95 5.66
C VAL A 65 -4.71 5.25 6.26
N ARG A 66 -4.06 5.19 7.43
CA ARG A 66 -3.53 6.40 8.08
C ARG A 66 -2.36 7.03 7.32
N VAL A 67 -1.49 6.23 6.70
CA VAL A 67 -0.38 6.72 5.86
C VAL A 67 -0.95 7.41 4.63
N THR A 68 -1.96 6.82 3.98
CA THR A 68 -2.66 7.43 2.84
C THR A 68 -3.27 8.78 3.22
N LEU A 69 -4.01 8.87 4.33
CA LEU A 69 -4.58 10.14 4.79
C LEU A 69 -3.52 11.21 5.07
N LYS A 70 -2.37 10.82 5.64
CA LYS A 70 -1.25 11.75 5.84
C LYS A 70 -0.59 12.14 4.52
N SER A 71 -0.50 11.22 3.58
CA SER A 71 0.03 11.45 2.23
C SER A 71 -0.78 12.54 1.53
N GLU A 72 -2.10 12.46 1.57
CA GLU A 72 -2.99 13.45 0.97
C GLU A 72 -2.87 14.83 1.65
N ARG A 73 -2.83 14.87 2.99
CA ARG A 73 -2.66 16.13 3.72
C ARG A 73 -1.37 16.85 3.38
N VAL A 74 -0.28 16.13 3.11
CA VAL A 74 1.00 16.73 2.70
C VAL A 74 0.89 17.43 1.35
N LEU A 75 0.05 16.92 0.44
CA LEU A 75 -0.11 17.49 -0.89
C LEU A 75 -1.06 18.70 -0.91
N VAL A 76 -2.03 18.76 0.01
CA VAL A 76 -3.03 19.83 0.05
C VAL A 76 -2.70 20.93 1.07
N SER A 77 -1.95 20.63 2.13
CA SER A 77 -1.70 21.59 3.22
C SER A 77 -0.76 22.73 2.84
N ASP A 78 -1.19 23.96 3.14
CA ASP A 78 -0.43 25.20 2.91
C ASP A 78 0.97 25.16 3.54
N THR A 79 1.13 24.52 4.71
CA THR A 79 2.43 24.42 5.40
C THR A 79 3.50 23.74 4.54
N TYR A 80 3.14 22.72 3.77
CA TYR A 80 4.09 22.00 2.91
C TYR A 80 4.26 22.66 1.54
N ARG A 81 3.29 23.47 1.10
CA ARG A 81 3.34 24.20 -0.17
C ARG A 81 4.13 25.51 -0.08
N LEU A 82 4.29 26.05 1.12
CA LEU A 82 5.20 27.17 1.38
C LEU A 82 6.69 26.77 1.32
N LEU A 83 7.01 25.48 1.27
CA LEU A 83 8.38 25.03 1.07
C LEU A 83 8.82 25.42 -0.36
N PRO A 84 10.01 26.04 -0.55
CA PRO A 84 10.51 26.44 -1.86
C PRO A 84 11.03 25.22 -2.64
N VAL A 85 10.12 24.33 -3.02
CA VAL A 85 10.34 23.07 -3.75
C VAL A 85 9.46 23.06 -5.00
N SER A 86 9.92 22.36 -6.04
CA SER A 86 9.05 22.08 -7.18
C SER A 86 7.97 21.06 -6.80
N GLU A 87 6.78 21.25 -7.39
CA GLU A 87 5.61 20.40 -7.20
C GLU A 87 5.91 18.91 -7.48
N TRP A 88 6.73 18.61 -8.50
CA TRP A 88 7.17 17.25 -8.80
C TRP A 88 8.03 16.64 -7.68
N VAL A 89 8.91 17.43 -7.07
CA VAL A 89 9.79 16.96 -5.98
C VAL A 89 8.98 16.74 -4.70
N LEU A 90 8.00 17.60 -4.40
CA LEU A 90 7.10 17.41 -3.27
C LEU A 90 6.25 16.13 -3.45
N TYR A 91 5.68 15.93 -4.63
CA TYR A 91 4.88 14.74 -4.95
C TYR A 91 5.70 13.45 -4.82
N LEU A 92 6.87 13.37 -5.46
CA LEU A 92 7.72 12.19 -5.39
C LEU A 92 8.26 11.93 -3.98
N ALA A 93 8.65 12.97 -3.24
CA ALA A 93 9.10 12.80 -1.86
C ALA A 93 7.97 12.25 -0.99
N ASN A 94 6.74 12.73 -1.17
CA ASN A 94 5.58 12.24 -0.46
C ASN A 94 5.27 10.77 -0.79
N LEU A 95 5.29 10.40 -2.08
CA LEU A 95 5.08 9.02 -2.53
C LEU A 95 6.16 8.08 -1.97
N ALA A 96 7.44 8.48 -2.09
CA ALA A 96 8.57 7.71 -1.60
C ALA A 96 8.53 7.53 -0.07
N THR A 97 8.17 8.57 0.69
CA THR A 97 8.06 8.46 2.14
C THR A 97 6.88 7.60 2.59
N SER A 98 5.75 7.64 1.88
CA SER A 98 4.63 6.71 2.14
C SER A 98 5.04 5.26 1.88
N PHE A 99 5.75 5.01 0.78
CA PHE A 99 6.30 3.70 0.46
C PHE A 99 7.28 3.19 1.53
N VAL A 100 8.29 3.98 1.89
CA VAL A 100 9.29 3.61 2.91
C VAL A 100 8.63 3.33 4.26
N ALA A 101 7.61 4.11 4.65
CA ALA A 101 6.90 3.90 5.91
C ALA A 101 6.18 2.53 5.96
N LEU A 102 5.53 2.11 4.87
CA LEU A 102 4.88 0.79 4.82
C LEU A 102 5.86 -0.36 4.62
N VAL A 103 6.93 -0.17 3.85
CA VAL A 103 7.99 -1.18 3.73
C VAL A 103 8.62 -1.43 5.09
N TYR A 104 8.89 -0.38 5.87
CA TYR A 104 9.39 -0.51 7.24
C TYR A 104 8.43 -1.36 8.12
N MET A 105 7.12 -1.13 8.04
CA MET A 105 6.14 -1.96 8.73
C MET A 105 6.18 -3.42 8.28
N GLY A 106 6.21 -3.65 6.97
CA GLY A 106 6.26 -4.98 6.38
C GLY A 106 7.51 -5.75 6.78
N LEU A 107 8.66 -5.09 6.83
CA LEU A 107 9.92 -5.69 7.29
C LEU A 107 9.84 -6.13 8.76
N VAL A 108 9.31 -5.29 9.64
CA VAL A 108 9.11 -5.67 11.06
C VAL A 108 8.15 -6.86 11.16
N GLN A 109 7.07 -6.87 10.38
CA GLN A 109 6.12 -7.97 10.35
C GLN A 109 6.75 -9.28 9.83
N LEU A 110 7.59 -9.20 8.80
CA LEU A 110 8.36 -10.34 8.30
C LEU A 110 9.32 -10.88 9.37
N VAL A 111 10.00 -10.01 10.12
CA VAL A 111 10.85 -10.43 11.23
C VAL A 111 10.03 -11.17 12.31
N LEU A 112 8.85 -10.66 12.67
CA LEU A 112 7.97 -11.34 13.63
C LEU A 112 7.51 -12.71 13.13
N LEU A 113 7.20 -12.81 11.83
CA LEU A 113 6.83 -14.08 11.21
C LEU A 113 8.01 -15.07 11.22
N VAL A 114 9.23 -14.61 10.97
CA VAL A 114 10.45 -15.44 11.02
C VAL A 114 10.76 -15.90 12.44
N ILE A 115 10.57 -15.05 13.44
CA ILE A 115 10.75 -15.44 14.85
C ILE A 115 9.69 -16.50 15.23
N GLY A 116 8.43 -16.28 14.84
CA GLY A 116 7.36 -17.26 15.08
C GLY A 116 7.57 -18.57 14.35
N SER A 117 8.19 -18.53 13.17
CA SER A 117 8.50 -19.72 12.39
C SER A 117 9.67 -20.52 12.97
N ALA A 118 10.67 -19.86 13.55
CA ALA A 118 11.80 -20.51 14.20
C ALA A 118 11.38 -21.33 15.43
N MET A 119 10.34 -20.89 16.16
CA MET A 119 9.82 -21.60 17.32
C MET A 119 8.96 -22.83 16.95
N ASN A 120 8.31 -22.83 15.78
CA ASN A 120 7.43 -23.92 15.34
C ASN A 120 7.47 -24.14 13.80
N GLY A 121 8.63 -24.56 13.29
CA GLY A 121 8.90 -24.62 11.84
C GLY A 121 8.06 -25.63 11.04
N SER A 122 7.41 -26.60 11.69
CA SER A 122 6.44 -27.50 11.06
C SER A 122 5.08 -26.81 10.85
N ALA A 123 4.63 -25.98 11.81
CA ALA A 123 3.38 -25.24 11.73
C ALA A 123 3.38 -24.21 10.59
N VAL A 124 4.52 -23.60 10.28
CA VAL A 124 4.65 -22.63 9.17
C VAL A 124 4.45 -23.29 7.82
N ARG A 125 5.09 -24.44 7.64
CA ARG A 125 4.96 -25.23 6.41
C ARG A 125 3.56 -25.80 6.28
N ALA A 126 2.91 -26.15 7.38
CA ALA A 126 1.50 -26.54 7.39
C ALA A 126 0.60 -25.36 7.04
N TRP A 127 0.80 -24.18 7.64
CA TRP A 127 0.04 -22.98 7.38
C TRP A 127 0.18 -22.50 5.92
N ILE A 128 1.40 -22.44 5.38
CA ILE A 128 1.62 -22.10 3.97
C ILE A 128 0.92 -23.12 3.05
N ARG A 129 1.02 -24.42 3.35
CA ARG A 129 0.34 -25.45 2.54
C ARG A 129 -1.19 -25.35 2.64
N GLN A 130 -1.72 -25.10 3.83
CA GLN A 130 -3.16 -25.07 4.09
C GLN A 130 -3.85 -23.81 3.58
N TYR A 131 -3.20 -22.64 3.70
CA TYR A 131 -3.80 -21.35 3.36
C TYR A 131 -3.35 -20.80 2.02
N MET A 132 -2.13 -21.12 1.56
CA MET A 132 -1.61 -20.66 0.27
C MET A 132 -1.68 -21.74 -0.82
N ASN A 133 -2.07 -22.98 -0.51
CA ASN A 133 -2.07 -24.13 -1.45
C ASN A 133 -0.75 -24.30 -2.22
N LEU A 134 0.36 -23.92 -1.60
CA LEU A 134 1.69 -23.97 -2.21
C LEU A 134 2.34 -25.34 -1.94
N ASN A 135 2.28 -26.24 -2.91
CA ASN A 135 3.07 -27.47 -2.93
C ASN A 135 4.43 -27.17 -3.59
N LEU A 136 5.39 -26.70 -2.81
CA LEU A 136 6.75 -26.43 -3.30
C LEU A 136 7.59 -27.71 -3.26
N THR A 137 7.98 -28.20 -4.43
CA THR A 137 8.94 -29.28 -4.66
C THR A 137 10.38 -28.75 -4.63
N ALA A 138 11.38 -29.61 -4.45
CA ALA A 138 12.80 -29.17 -4.43
C ALA A 138 13.25 -28.47 -5.73
N ALA A 139 12.65 -28.82 -6.88
CA ALA A 139 12.88 -28.13 -8.15
C ALA A 139 12.28 -26.71 -8.19
N ASP A 140 11.19 -26.45 -7.44
CA ASP A 140 10.53 -25.15 -7.36
C ASP A 140 11.35 -24.15 -6.53
N TRP A 141 12.27 -24.63 -5.69
CA TRP A 141 13.14 -23.79 -4.87
C TRP A 141 14.09 -22.92 -5.71
N HIS A 142 14.56 -23.44 -6.85
CA HIS A 142 15.40 -22.67 -7.78
C HIS A 142 14.60 -21.61 -8.55
N GLN A 143 13.30 -21.84 -8.75
CA GLN A 143 12.39 -20.86 -9.37
C GLN A 143 11.81 -19.88 -8.35
N PHE A 144 11.91 -20.18 -7.05
CA PHE A 144 11.44 -19.33 -5.97
C PHE A 144 12.08 -17.93 -5.96
N GLN A 145 13.32 -17.79 -6.44
CA GLN A 145 13.97 -16.49 -6.58
C GLN A 145 13.28 -15.61 -7.65
N VAL A 146 12.95 -16.20 -8.80
CA VAL A 146 12.27 -15.50 -9.90
C VAL A 146 10.82 -15.18 -9.51
N TYR A 147 10.12 -16.13 -8.87
CA TYR A 147 8.77 -15.93 -8.37
C TYR A 147 8.69 -14.96 -7.18
N GLY A 148 9.64 -15.02 -6.25
CA GLY A 148 9.72 -14.11 -5.12
C GLY A 148 9.96 -12.67 -5.55
N LEU A 149 10.92 -12.45 -6.46
CA LEU A 149 11.20 -11.13 -7.04
C LEU A 149 9.96 -10.57 -7.75
N SER A 150 9.30 -11.43 -8.51
CA SER A 150 8.08 -11.14 -9.25
C SER A 150 6.91 -10.74 -8.35
N ILE A 151 6.63 -11.52 -7.31
CA ILE A 151 5.59 -11.24 -6.31
C ILE A 151 5.88 -9.91 -5.62
N CYS A 152 7.13 -9.69 -5.20
CA CYS A 152 7.55 -8.43 -4.59
C CYS A 152 7.36 -7.25 -5.53
N GLY A 153 7.78 -7.38 -6.79
CA GLY A 153 7.60 -6.36 -7.82
C GLY A 153 6.13 -5.99 -8.02
N TYR A 154 5.25 -6.99 -8.14
CA TYR A 154 3.81 -6.76 -8.26
C TYR A 154 3.19 -6.13 -7.03
N ALA A 155 3.59 -6.55 -5.82
CA ALA A 155 3.11 -5.95 -4.58
C ALA A 155 3.47 -4.47 -4.50
N ILE A 156 4.71 -4.12 -4.87
CA ILE A 156 5.17 -2.72 -4.95
C ILE A 156 4.35 -1.95 -5.99
N ALA A 157 4.15 -2.51 -7.17
CA ALA A 157 3.39 -1.86 -8.23
C ALA A 157 1.93 -1.59 -7.83
N ILE A 158 1.27 -2.55 -7.18
CA ILE A 158 -0.11 -2.39 -6.66
C ILE A 158 -0.16 -1.30 -5.59
N LEU A 159 0.81 -1.27 -4.68
CA LEU A 159 0.87 -0.26 -3.61
C LEU A 159 1.04 1.16 -4.19
N LEU A 160 1.99 1.34 -5.11
CA LEU A 160 2.22 2.61 -5.78
C LEU A 160 0.99 3.05 -6.58
N TRP A 161 0.40 2.14 -7.36
CA TRP A 161 -0.80 2.41 -8.13
C TRP A 161 -1.97 2.83 -7.24
N SER A 162 -2.17 2.16 -6.10
CA SER A 162 -3.24 2.50 -5.16
C SER A 162 -3.10 3.94 -4.64
N TRP A 163 -1.90 4.37 -4.26
CA TRP A 163 -1.69 5.76 -3.83
C TRP A 163 -1.89 6.76 -4.95
N VAL A 164 -1.28 6.51 -6.11
CA VAL A 164 -1.40 7.40 -7.28
C VAL A 164 -2.86 7.57 -7.69
N PHE A 165 -3.66 6.51 -7.62
CA PHE A 165 -5.09 6.54 -7.93
C PHE A 165 -5.93 7.26 -6.86
N ILE A 166 -5.63 7.04 -5.57
CA ILE A 166 -6.31 7.74 -4.48
C ILE A 166 -6.07 9.25 -4.56
N THR A 167 -4.83 9.67 -4.84
CA THR A 167 -4.49 11.09 -5.03
C THR A 167 -5.21 11.68 -6.25
N LEU A 168 -5.33 10.91 -7.34
CA LEU A 168 -6.09 11.35 -8.52
C LEU A 168 -7.56 11.62 -8.17
N ILE A 169 -8.21 10.74 -7.42
CA ILE A 169 -9.59 10.93 -6.98
C ILE A 169 -9.71 12.19 -6.12
N HIS A 170 -8.80 12.40 -5.17
CA HIS A 170 -8.82 13.56 -4.30
C HIS A 170 -8.64 14.86 -5.08
N PHE A 171 -7.63 14.96 -5.93
CA PHE A 171 -7.38 16.13 -6.76
C PHE A 171 -8.49 16.38 -7.78
N ALA A 172 -9.06 15.34 -8.38
CA ALA A 172 -10.23 15.47 -9.23
C ALA A 172 -11.39 16.06 -8.43
N THR A 173 -11.66 15.55 -7.22
CA THR A 173 -12.72 16.03 -6.33
C THR A 173 -12.55 17.52 -5.96
N ASP A 174 -11.33 17.93 -5.64
CA ASP A 174 -11.02 19.31 -5.27
C ASP A 174 -11.10 20.26 -6.48
N ALA A 175 -10.57 19.85 -7.64
CA ALA A 175 -10.65 20.64 -8.86
C ALA A 175 -12.11 20.93 -9.25
N ILE A 176 -12.99 19.93 -9.17
CA ILE A 176 -14.42 20.11 -9.43
C ILE A 176 -15.03 21.11 -8.45
N SER A 177 -14.69 21.00 -7.17
CA SER A 177 -15.23 21.87 -6.13
C SER A 177 -14.84 23.33 -6.35
N ALA A 178 -13.63 23.58 -6.87
CA ALA A 178 -13.15 24.91 -7.23
C ALA A 178 -13.90 25.55 -8.41
N PHE A 179 -14.41 24.73 -9.34
CA PHE A 179 -15.12 25.20 -10.53
C PHE A 179 -16.56 25.65 -10.30
N ILE A 180 -17.09 25.52 -9.08
CA ILE A 180 -18.53 25.73 -8.92
C ILE A 180 -18.95 26.71 -7.81
N PRO A 181 -19.20 27.97 -8.18
CA PRO A 181 -20.17 28.84 -7.52
C PRO A 181 -21.54 28.80 -8.23
N GLY A 182 -22.60 28.34 -7.57
CA GLY A 182 -24.01 28.55 -8.03
C GLY A 182 -24.76 27.35 -8.65
N SER A 183 -26.08 27.48 -8.84
CA SER A 183 -27.07 26.37 -8.94
C SER A 183 -27.12 25.54 -10.24
N SER A 184 -26.34 25.85 -11.30
CA SER A 184 -26.23 24.98 -12.50
C SER A 184 -25.37 23.72 -12.27
N GLN A 185 -24.85 23.60 -11.05
CA GLN A 185 -23.95 22.57 -10.52
C GLN A 185 -24.50 21.13 -10.51
N ARG A 186 -25.81 20.90 -10.54
CA ARG A 186 -26.39 19.56 -10.31
C ARG A 186 -26.08 18.55 -11.42
N ILE A 187 -26.08 18.98 -12.68
CA ILE A 187 -25.83 18.09 -13.83
C ILE A 187 -24.35 17.75 -13.94
N VAL A 188 -23.47 18.75 -13.80
CA VAL A 188 -22.01 18.54 -13.79
C VAL A 188 -21.60 17.67 -12.60
N LYS A 189 -22.16 17.90 -11.41
CA LYS A 189 -21.95 17.00 -10.25
C LYS A 189 -22.40 15.56 -10.53
N GLY A 190 -23.54 15.38 -11.20
CA GLY A 190 -24.05 14.06 -11.57
C GLY A 190 -23.13 13.33 -12.55
N ILE A 191 -22.77 13.98 -13.66
CA ILE A 191 -21.88 13.40 -14.69
C ILE A 191 -20.52 13.03 -14.07
N LEU A 192 -20.00 13.88 -13.20
CA LEU A 192 -18.67 13.70 -12.66
C LEU A 192 -18.63 12.70 -11.49
N ALA A 193 -19.68 12.64 -10.68
CA ALA A 193 -19.88 11.53 -9.75
C ALA A 193 -19.98 10.18 -10.48
N VAL A 194 -20.66 10.14 -11.64
CA VAL A 194 -20.72 8.94 -12.49
C VAL A 194 -19.34 8.60 -13.05
N LEU A 195 -18.57 9.58 -13.53
CA LEU A 195 -17.20 9.37 -14.03
C LEU A 195 -16.24 8.87 -12.94
N LEU A 196 -16.28 9.45 -11.74
CA LEU A 196 -15.49 9.02 -10.59
C LEU A 196 -15.89 7.62 -10.13
N THR A 197 -17.19 7.36 -10.03
CA THR A 197 -17.71 6.02 -9.68
C THR A 197 -17.31 4.99 -10.73
N TRP A 198 -17.40 5.34 -12.02
CA TRP A 198 -16.94 4.48 -13.11
C TRP A 198 -15.43 4.24 -13.04
N GLY A 199 -14.63 5.27 -12.76
CA GLY A 199 -13.18 5.15 -12.54
C GLY A 199 -12.84 4.23 -11.37
N VAL A 200 -13.55 4.36 -10.25
CA VAL A 200 -13.40 3.47 -9.08
C VAL A 200 -13.80 2.03 -9.42
N ILE A 201 -14.91 1.82 -10.13
CA ILE A 201 -15.35 0.49 -10.57
C ILE A 201 -14.32 -0.12 -11.55
N ALA A 202 -13.83 0.67 -12.51
CA ALA A 202 -12.79 0.24 -13.44
C ALA A 202 -11.49 -0.13 -12.69
N PHE A 203 -11.11 0.65 -11.68
CA PHE A 203 -9.99 0.35 -10.78
C PHE A 203 -10.22 -0.95 -10.01
N LEU A 204 -11.37 -1.13 -9.36
CA LEU A 204 -11.68 -2.34 -8.58
C LEU A 204 -11.71 -3.59 -9.47
N ASN A 205 -12.28 -3.47 -10.68
CA ASN A 205 -12.28 -4.55 -11.67
C ASN A 205 -10.87 -4.89 -12.14
N TRP A 206 -10.05 -3.87 -12.40
CA TRP A 206 -8.67 -4.08 -12.85
C TRP A 206 -7.77 -4.63 -11.73
N VAL A 207 -7.92 -4.16 -10.48
CA VAL A 207 -7.24 -4.71 -9.30
C VAL A 207 -7.69 -6.14 -9.04
N GLY A 208 -8.99 -6.43 -9.14
CA GLY A 208 -9.54 -7.79 -9.04
C GLY A 208 -8.97 -8.72 -10.12
N ALA A 209 -8.85 -8.23 -11.35
CA ALA A 209 -8.19 -8.97 -12.42
C ALA A 209 -6.70 -9.19 -12.14
N LEU A 210 -5.98 -8.19 -11.60
CA LEU A 210 -4.57 -8.32 -11.24
C LEU A 210 -4.35 -9.30 -10.09
N ALA A 211 -5.20 -9.25 -9.06
CA ALA A 211 -5.20 -10.19 -7.94
C ALA A 211 -5.49 -11.62 -8.44
N GLY A 212 -6.48 -11.78 -9.33
CA GLY A 212 -6.76 -13.06 -9.97
C GLY A 212 -5.58 -13.59 -10.79
N LYS A 213 -4.83 -12.72 -11.47
CA LYS A 213 -3.60 -13.08 -12.17
C LYS A 213 -2.47 -13.47 -11.21
N LEU A 214 -2.32 -12.78 -10.07
CA LEU A 214 -1.35 -13.14 -9.04
C LEU A 214 -1.66 -14.47 -8.36
N ILE A 215 -2.93 -14.72 -8.04
CA ILE A 215 -3.36 -16.01 -7.49
C ILE A 215 -3.10 -17.14 -8.48
N ARG A 216 -3.36 -16.90 -9.78
CA ARG A 216 -3.06 -17.86 -10.86
C ARG A 216 -1.57 -18.07 -11.07
N LEU A 217 -0.73 -17.06 -10.84
CA LEU A 217 0.73 -17.20 -10.86
C LEU A 217 1.23 -18.09 -9.72
N ILE A 218 0.62 -17.94 -8.53
CA ILE A 218 0.93 -18.75 -7.35
C ILE A 218 0.45 -20.20 -7.56
N SER A 219 -0.65 -20.42 -8.28
CA SER A 219 -1.26 -21.75 -8.45
C SER A 219 -0.89 -22.51 -9.74
N ASN A 220 -0.44 -21.83 -10.80
CA ASN A 220 -0.07 -22.46 -12.08
C ASN A 220 1.31 -21.97 -12.54
N VAL A 221 2.31 -22.80 -12.30
CA VAL A 221 3.68 -22.66 -12.78
C VAL A 221 3.68 -22.92 -14.30
N GLY A 222 3.81 -21.88 -15.13
CA GLY A 222 4.28 -22.12 -16.52
C GLY A 222 3.92 -21.14 -17.65
N THR A 223 2.86 -20.33 -17.57
CA THR A 223 2.33 -19.69 -18.81
C THR A 223 1.77 -18.28 -18.63
N PHE A 224 2.48 -17.40 -17.90
CA PHE A 224 2.06 -16.01 -17.78
C PHE A 224 3.06 -15.05 -18.46
N ASN A 225 2.58 -14.24 -19.43
CA ASN A 225 3.35 -13.13 -20.01
C ASN A 225 3.47 -12.01 -18.98
N MET A 226 4.42 -12.19 -18.08
CA MET A 226 4.62 -11.41 -16.88
C MET A 226 5.19 -10.02 -17.18
N ALA A 227 6.12 -9.95 -18.13
CA ALA A 227 6.75 -8.70 -18.54
C ALA A 227 5.72 -7.71 -19.09
N PHE A 228 4.78 -8.16 -19.94
CA PHE A 228 3.78 -7.29 -20.55
C PHE A 228 2.80 -6.70 -19.53
N ASN A 229 2.34 -7.49 -18.56
CA ASN A 229 1.45 -7.00 -17.51
C ASN A 229 2.18 -6.07 -16.50
N PHE A 230 3.47 -6.28 -16.28
CA PHE A 230 4.28 -5.42 -15.40
C PHE A 230 4.61 -4.07 -16.05
N VAL A 231 4.90 -4.06 -17.35
CA VAL A 231 5.13 -2.82 -18.10
C VAL A 231 3.87 -1.97 -18.16
N THR A 232 2.70 -2.58 -18.36
CA THR A 232 1.42 -1.83 -18.44
C THR A 232 1.05 -1.17 -17.11
N ILE A 233 1.24 -1.83 -15.95
CA ILE A 233 1.01 -1.21 -14.65
C ILE A 233 1.98 -0.06 -14.38
N ILE A 234 3.26 -0.21 -14.72
CA ILE A 234 4.25 0.87 -14.56
C ILE A 234 3.91 2.05 -15.46
N ALA A 235 3.58 1.80 -16.74
CA ALA A 235 3.19 2.85 -17.66
C ALA A 235 1.96 3.61 -17.15
N ALA A 236 0.96 2.89 -16.63
CA ALA A 236 -0.21 3.50 -16.02
C ALA A 236 0.18 4.38 -14.82
N ILE A 237 0.99 3.86 -13.88
CA ILE A 237 1.49 4.61 -12.71
C ILE A 237 2.14 5.92 -13.14
N VAL A 238 2.99 5.89 -14.16
CA VAL A 238 3.67 7.07 -14.69
C VAL A 238 2.67 8.08 -15.26
N VAL A 239 1.75 7.63 -16.12
CA VAL A 239 0.73 8.51 -16.74
C VAL A 239 -0.14 9.19 -15.67
N VAL A 240 -0.62 8.44 -14.68
CA VAL A 240 -1.48 9.01 -13.63
C VAL A 240 -0.68 9.91 -12.70
N SER A 241 0.59 9.58 -12.40
CA SER A 241 1.46 10.47 -11.62
C SER A 241 1.68 11.81 -12.33
N LEU A 242 1.85 11.82 -13.66
CA LEU A 242 1.94 13.05 -14.45
C LEU A 242 0.64 13.86 -14.40
N LEU A 243 -0.52 13.21 -14.50
CA LEU A 243 -1.82 13.86 -14.34
C LEU A 243 -1.98 14.47 -12.94
N ASN A 244 -1.56 13.78 -11.89
CA ASN A 244 -1.62 14.29 -10.52
C ASN A 244 -0.77 15.55 -10.35
N VAL A 245 0.46 15.56 -10.87
CA VAL A 245 1.30 16.77 -10.79
C VAL A 245 0.74 17.91 -11.65
N TYR A 246 0.15 17.60 -12.80
CA TYR A 246 -0.55 18.61 -13.60
C TYR A 246 -1.73 19.23 -12.83
N LEU A 247 -2.56 18.40 -12.18
CA LEU A 247 -3.69 18.85 -11.38
C LEU A 247 -3.24 19.69 -10.18
N MET A 248 -2.20 19.25 -9.48
CA MET A 248 -1.63 19.95 -8.34
C MET A 248 -1.13 21.36 -8.72
N LYS A 249 -0.50 21.49 -9.90
CA LYS A 249 0.03 22.76 -10.40
C LYS A 249 -1.06 23.76 -10.83
N HIS A 250 -2.18 23.30 -11.39
CA HIS A 250 -3.16 24.21 -12.03
C HIS A 250 -4.48 24.36 -11.27
N TRP A 251 -4.85 23.39 -10.43
CA TRP A 251 -6.22 23.30 -9.89
C TRP A 251 -6.28 23.17 -8.37
N VAL A 252 -5.16 22.88 -7.71
CA VAL A 252 -5.07 22.74 -6.25
C VAL A 252 -4.37 23.94 -5.62
N GLU A 253 -4.03 25.00 -6.36
CA GLU A 253 -3.47 26.24 -5.78
C GLU A 253 -4.35 26.77 -4.63
N ALA A 254 -3.72 26.95 -3.46
CA ALA A 254 -4.36 27.59 -2.32
C ALA A 254 -4.73 29.00 -2.77
N ARG A 255 -6.03 29.29 -2.85
CA ARG A 255 -6.55 30.60 -3.19
C ARG A 255 -6.14 31.57 -2.09
N TYR A 256 -5.20 32.46 -2.39
CA TYR A 256 -5.04 33.73 -1.68
C TYR A 256 -5.93 34.77 -2.33
#